data_AF-A0A950FGW0-F1
#
_entry.id   AF-A0A950FGW0-F1
#
_cell.length_a   1.000
_cell.length_b   1.000
_cell.length_c   1.000
_cell.angle_alpha   90.00
_cell.angle_beta   90.00
_cell.angle_gamma   90.00
#
_symmetry.space_group_name_H-M   'P 1'
#
loop_
_entity.id
_entity.type
_entity.pdbx_description
1 polymer ?
#
loop_
_entity_poly.entity_id
_entity_poly.type
_entity_poly.pdbx_seq_one_letter_code
_entity_poly.pdbx_strand_id
1 'polypeptide(L)'
;MNLRDHLSRVAVIALLTLVTIVSTVKFSQASIGDVTKADLAGPWQATLIGNTGCGLVSMLVTFTLNSSGTATNATITTHLSGPSTSGCTDGSVTTGQTFTVNSLNSNGSGTAGLSCGPDCGWVFEIQVAPDRGVANLTDVDTANPFNTPTGTMIHQ
;
A
#
# COMPACT_ATOMS: atom_id res chain seq x y z
N MET A 1 -51.53 41.40 7.30
CA MET A 1 -50.09 41.04 7.10
C MET A 1 -50.01 39.97 6.03
N ASN A 2 -49.17 40.17 5.02
CA ASN A 2 -49.22 39.44 3.75
C ASN A 2 -48.42 38.12 3.86
N LEU A 3 -49.03 36.97 3.53
CA LEU A 3 -48.40 35.64 3.67
C LEU A 3 -47.08 35.51 2.89
N ARG A 4 -46.95 36.28 1.79
CA ARG A 4 -45.73 36.41 0.99
C ARG A 4 -44.54 37.01 1.75
N ASP A 5 -44.79 37.97 2.65
CA ASP A 5 -43.72 38.61 3.43
C ASP A 5 -43.15 37.66 4.49
N HIS A 6 -44.00 36.78 5.05
CA HIS A 6 -43.57 35.75 5.99
C HIS A 6 -42.71 34.67 5.33
N LEU A 7 -43.10 34.18 4.16
CA LEU A 7 -42.34 33.18 3.41
C LEU A 7 -40.96 33.69 3.00
N SER A 8 -40.89 34.94 2.55
CA SER A 8 -39.63 35.58 2.13
C SER A 8 -38.66 35.74 3.30
N ARG A 9 -39.17 36.13 4.47
CA ARG A 9 -38.37 36.26 5.70
C ARG A 9 -37.84 34.91 6.20
N VAL A 10 -38.68 33.87 6.18
CA VAL A 10 -38.26 32.52 6.59
C VAL A 10 -37.17 31.97 5.65
N ALA A 11 -37.30 32.19 4.34
CA ALA A 11 -36.30 31.76 3.36
C ALA A 11 -34.94 32.45 3.57
N VAL A 12 -34.94 33.77 3.86
CA VAL A 12 -33.72 34.53 4.14
C VAL A 12 -33.04 34.05 5.42
N ILE A 13 -33.82 33.79 6.48
CA ILE A 13 -33.27 33.28 7.75
C ILE A 13 -32.66 31.89 7.54
N ALA A 14 -33.36 30.99 6.85
CA ALA A 14 -32.87 29.64 6.57
C ALA A 14 -31.54 29.66 5.77
N LEU A 15 -31.44 30.52 4.76
CA LEU A 15 -30.23 30.68 3.97
C LEU A 15 -29.07 31.22 4.82
N LEU A 16 -29.32 32.24 5.65
CA LEU A 16 -28.31 32.80 6.55
C LEU A 16 -27.83 31.78 7.58
N THR A 17 -28.73 30.95 8.12
CA THR A 17 -28.36 29.85 9.03
C THR A 17 -27.53 28.78 8.34
N LEU A 18 -27.86 28.43 7.09
CA LEU A 18 -27.08 27.45 6.34
C LEU A 18 -25.67 27.97 6.04
N VAL A 19 -25.55 29.23 5.60
CA VAL A 19 -24.26 29.87 5.32
C VAL A 19 -23.41 29.96 6.59
N THR A 20 -23.99 30.32 7.73
CA THR A 20 -23.26 30.37 9.00
C THR A 20 -22.79 28.99 9.45
N ILE A 21 -23.61 27.95 9.32
CA ILE A 21 -23.20 26.56 9.61
C ILE A 21 -22.02 26.16 8.71
N VAL A 22 -22.15 26.31 7.39
CA VAL A 22 -21.10 25.95 6.42
C VAL A 22 -19.80 26.74 6.62
N SER A 23 -19.88 28.01 7.04
CA SER A 23 -18.70 28.82 7.31
C SER A 23 -18.00 28.50 8.64
N THR A 24 -18.67 27.80 9.57
CA THR A 24 -18.13 27.47 10.90
C THR A 24 -17.74 26.00 11.05
N VAL A 25 -18.21 25.10 10.17
CA VAL A 25 -17.65 23.74 10.10
C VAL A 25 -16.20 23.82 9.64
N LYS A 26 -15.27 23.55 10.56
CA LYS A 26 -13.95 23.09 10.19
C LYS A 26 -14.10 21.69 9.64
N PHE A 27 -13.75 21.47 8.37
CA PHE A 27 -13.56 20.11 7.87
C PHE A 27 -12.59 19.41 8.82
N SER A 28 -13.00 18.28 9.39
CA SER A 28 -12.10 17.44 10.17
C SER A 28 -11.07 16.83 9.23
N GLN A 29 -10.01 17.58 8.95
CA GLN A 29 -8.74 16.99 8.56
C GLN A 29 -8.25 16.28 9.83
N ALA A 30 -8.56 14.99 9.97
CA ALA A 30 -7.81 14.18 10.90
C ALA A 30 -6.34 14.36 10.46
N SER A 31 -5.49 14.98 11.30
CA SER A 31 -4.07 14.95 11.00
C SER A 31 -3.71 13.49 11.01
N ILE A 32 -3.47 12.95 9.83
CA ILE A 32 -3.08 11.56 9.70
C ILE A 32 -1.65 11.56 10.22
N GLY A 33 -1.48 11.18 11.50
CA GLY A 33 -0.21 11.29 12.21
C GLY A 33 0.91 10.60 11.43
N ASP A 34 2.17 10.91 11.76
CA ASP A 34 3.33 10.37 11.07
C ASP A 34 3.26 8.85 10.91
N VAL A 35 3.46 8.35 9.70
CA VAL A 35 3.54 6.91 9.43
C VAL A 35 4.90 6.42 9.93
N THR A 36 4.88 5.48 10.88
CA THR A 36 6.09 4.84 11.41
C THR A 36 6.13 3.35 11.08
N LYS A 37 7.31 2.73 11.11
CA LYS A 37 7.43 1.27 10.88
C LYS A 37 6.63 0.45 11.89
N ALA A 38 6.47 0.96 13.11
CA ALA A 38 5.68 0.31 14.15
C ALA A 38 4.19 0.25 13.79
N ASP A 39 3.68 1.27 13.08
CA ASP A 39 2.29 1.29 12.60
C ASP A 39 2.01 0.19 11.57
N LEU A 40 3.06 -0.31 10.90
CA LEU A 40 2.95 -1.36 9.88
C LEU A 40 3.01 -2.77 10.47
N ALA A 41 3.19 -2.91 11.79
CA ALA A 41 3.24 -4.23 12.40
C ALA A 41 1.93 -5.00 12.19
N GLY A 42 2.04 -6.31 11.99
CA GLY A 42 0.89 -7.18 11.74
C GLY A 42 0.97 -7.94 10.41
N PRO A 43 -0.07 -8.72 10.10
CA PRO A 43 -0.15 -9.51 8.89
C PRO A 43 -0.39 -8.65 7.65
N TRP A 44 0.30 -8.99 6.56
CA TRP A 44 0.16 -8.35 5.26
C TRP A 44 0.06 -9.40 4.16
N GLN A 45 -0.66 -9.04 3.10
CA GLN A 45 -0.68 -9.76 1.84
C GLN A 45 -0.32 -8.80 0.71
N ALA A 46 0.74 -9.11 -0.03
CA ALA A 46 1.10 -8.43 -1.26
C ALA A 46 0.72 -9.26 -2.48
N THR A 47 0.25 -8.58 -3.51
CA THR A 47 0.19 -9.10 -4.88
C THR A 47 1.26 -8.41 -5.70
N LEU A 48 2.01 -9.18 -6.46
CA LEU A 48 3.02 -8.66 -7.37
C LEU A 48 2.79 -9.24 -8.76
N ILE A 49 3.00 -8.43 -9.79
CA ILE A 49 3.06 -8.86 -11.18
C ILE A 49 4.25 -8.18 -11.83
N GLY A 50 4.95 -8.90 -12.70
CA GLY A 50 6.02 -8.31 -13.48
C GLY A 50 6.98 -9.34 -14.04
N ASN A 51 7.90 -8.85 -14.85
CA ASN A 51 8.99 -9.67 -15.33
C ASN A 51 10.03 -9.84 -14.21
N THR A 52 10.53 -11.04 -14.06
CA THR A 52 11.54 -11.43 -13.06
C THR A 52 12.65 -12.24 -13.72
N GLY A 53 13.60 -12.75 -12.94
CA GLY A 53 14.57 -13.75 -13.44
C GLY A 53 13.90 -15.03 -13.99
N CYS A 54 12.65 -15.29 -13.61
CA CYS A 54 11.83 -16.40 -14.09
C CYS A 54 10.89 -16.04 -15.26
N GLY A 55 11.04 -14.85 -15.85
CA GLY A 55 10.09 -14.31 -16.81
C GLY A 55 8.91 -13.61 -16.17
N LEU A 56 7.84 -13.43 -16.93
CA LEU A 56 6.61 -12.77 -16.47
C LEU A 56 5.85 -13.69 -15.50
N VAL A 57 5.63 -13.19 -14.28
CA VAL A 57 4.99 -13.93 -13.19
C VAL A 57 3.92 -13.08 -12.51
N SER A 58 2.92 -13.75 -11.96
CA SER A 58 2.10 -13.23 -10.87
C SER A 58 2.52 -13.91 -9.56
N MET A 59 2.54 -13.14 -8.47
CA MET A 59 2.98 -13.62 -7.17
C MET A 59 2.02 -13.16 -6.08
N LEU A 60 1.74 -14.06 -5.15
CA LEU A 60 1.11 -13.76 -3.87
C LEU A 60 2.17 -13.87 -2.78
N VAL A 61 2.35 -12.82 -2.00
CA VAL A 61 3.30 -12.80 -0.89
C VAL A 61 2.53 -12.58 0.40
N THR A 62 2.66 -13.47 1.38
CA THR A 62 2.09 -13.28 2.73
C THR A 62 3.19 -13.22 3.76
N PHE A 63 3.09 -12.29 4.71
CA PHE A 63 4.12 -12.07 5.73
C PHE A 63 3.54 -11.35 6.95
N THR A 64 4.30 -11.33 8.05
CA THR A 64 3.91 -10.60 9.27
C THR A 64 5.02 -9.67 9.69
N LEU A 65 4.82 -8.36 9.53
CA LEU A 65 5.78 -7.35 9.95
C LEU A 65 5.83 -7.26 11.48
N ASN A 66 7.03 -7.23 12.03
CA ASN A 66 7.26 -6.78 13.40
C ASN A 66 7.29 -5.24 13.49
N SER A 67 7.44 -4.69 14.69
CA SER A 67 7.50 -3.23 14.92
C SER A 67 8.72 -2.53 14.30
N SER A 68 9.74 -3.29 13.89
CA SER A 68 10.90 -2.77 13.15
C SER A 68 10.68 -2.77 11.63
N GLY A 69 9.50 -3.20 11.16
CA GLY A 69 9.17 -3.33 9.74
C GLY A 69 9.87 -4.50 9.06
N THR A 70 10.18 -5.57 9.79
CA THR A 70 10.80 -6.80 9.24
C THR A 70 9.89 -8.01 9.45
N ALA A 71 9.81 -8.87 8.43
CA ALA A 71 9.18 -10.18 8.48
C ALA A 71 10.17 -11.21 7.95
N THR A 72 10.41 -12.30 8.69
CA THR A 72 11.28 -13.42 8.26
C THR A 72 10.47 -14.67 7.91
N ASN A 73 9.16 -14.53 7.78
CA ASN A 73 8.19 -15.58 7.52
C ASN A 73 7.45 -15.36 6.19
N ALA A 74 8.04 -14.58 5.27
CA ALA A 74 7.39 -14.31 4.01
C ALA A 74 7.27 -15.59 3.19
N THR A 75 6.08 -15.80 2.61
CA THR A 75 5.75 -16.93 1.74
C THR A 75 5.35 -16.38 0.38
N ILE A 76 6.03 -16.80 -0.66
CA ILE A 76 5.79 -16.41 -2.05
C ILE A 76 5.17 -17.58 -2.79
N THR A 77 4.00 -17.39 -3.37
CA THR A 77 3.37 -18.33 -4.29
C THR A 77 3.36 -17.71 -5.68
N THR A 78 3.83 -18.44 -6.69
CA THR A 78 4.02 -17.91 -8.05
C THR A 78 3.12 -18.59 -9.08
N HIS A 79 2.68 -17.86 -10.08
CA HIS A 79 2.16 -18.41 -11.34
C HIS A 79 2.91 -17.80 -12.54
N LEU A 80 3.41 -18.64 -13.43
CA LEU A 80 4.25 -18.27 -14.58
C LEU A 80 3.41 -18.16 -15.85
N SER A 81 3.66 -17.14 -16.67
CA SER A 81 3.04 -17.04 -18.00
C SER A 81 3.82 -17.79 -19.10
N GLY A 82 5.00 -18.31 -18.77
CA GLY A 82 5.92 -18.99 -19.69
C GLY A 82 6.21 -20.44 -19.28
N PRO A 83 7.02 -21.17 -20.06
CA PRO A 83 7.39 -22.54 -19.71
C PRO A 83 8.18 -22.54 -18.39
N SER A 84 7.88 -23.49 -17.51
CA SER A 84 8.68 -23.71 -16.31
C SER A 84 10.11 -24.09 -16.68
N THR A 85 11.09 -23.49 -16.00
CA THR A 85 12.51 -23.84 -16.12
C THR A 85 13.05 -24.35 -14.79
N SER A 86 14.24 -24.95 -14.79
CA SER A 86 14.91 -25.31 -13.53
C SER A 86 15.08 -24.05 -12.67
N GLY A 87 14.56 -24.08 -11.44
CA GLY A 87 14.55 -22.93 -10.52
C GLY A 87 13.32 -22.02 -10.62
N CYS A 88 12.48 -22.19 -11.64
CA CYS A 88 11.30 -21.37 -11.91
C CYS A 88 10.12 -22.27 -12.32
N THR A 89 9.56 -22.97 -11.34
CA THR A 89 8.44 -23.91 -11.55
C THR A 89 7.12 -23.20 -11.37
N ASP A 90 6.18 -23.40 -12.30
CA ASP A 90 4.82 -22.89 -12.14
C ASP A 90 4.14 -23.46 -10.88
N GLY A 91 3.41 -22.62 -10.15
CA GLY A 91 2.81 -22.99 -8.87
C GLY A 91 3.80 -23.20 -7.72
N SER A 92 5.06 -22.76 -7.86
CA SER A 92 6.04 -22.88 -6.78
C SER A 92 5.64 -22.07 -5.55
N VAL A 93 5.96 -22.62 -4.37
CA VAL A 93 5.77 -21.97 -3.07
C VAL A 93 7.13 -21.91 -2.37
N THR A 94 7.61 -20.71 -2.09
CA THR A 94 8.87 -20.45 -1.40
C THR A 94 8.58 -19.82 -0.04
N THR A 95 9.06 -20.44 1.03
CA THR A 95 8.79 -20.02 2.42
C THR A 95 10.08 -19.60 3.13
N GLY A 96 9.93 -18.88 4.25
CA GLY A 96 11.08 -18.41 5.05
C GLY A 96 11.82 -17.23 4.42
N GLN A 97 11.17 -16.54 3.49
CA GLN A 97 11.70 -15.34 2.86
C GLN A 97 11.61 -14.16 3.83
N THR A 98 12.41 -13.13 3.55
CA THR A 98 12.45 -11.90 4.33
C THR A 98 11.83 -10.77 3.54
N PHE A 99 10.84 -10.09 4.15
CA PHE A 99 10.36 -8.79 3.71
C PHE A 99 10.82 -7.73 4.72
N THR A 100 11.41 -6.64 4.26
CA THR A 100 11.91 -5.56 5.13
C THR A 100 11.52 -4.21 4.57
N VAL A 101 10.88 -3.37 5.38
CA VAL A 101 10.77 -1.93 5.13
C VAL A 101 12.12 -1.31 5.47
N ASN A 102 12.92 -1.00 4.46
CA ASN A 102 14.28 -0.49 4.60
C ASN A 102 14.27 0.96 5.11
N SER A 103 13.49 1.82 4.45
CA SER A 103 13.30 3.23 4.82
C SER A 103 11.82 3.59 4.83
N LEU A 104 11.45 4.56 5.67
CA LEU A 104 10.08 5.07 5.74
C LEU A 104 10.09 6.52 6.23
N ASN A 105 9.59 7.42 5.40
CA ASN A 105 9.32 8.81 5.74
C ASN A 105 7.96 8.93 6.41
N SER A 106 7.74 10.01 7.17
CA SER A 106 6.48 10.22 7.90
C SER A 106 5.24 10.35 7.02
N ASN A 107 5.41 10.70 5.74
CA ASN A 107 4.33 10.73 4.75
C ASN A 107 4.01 9.34 4.15
N GLY A 108 4.64 8.27 4.63
CA GLY A 108 4.45 6.91 4.16
C GLY A 108 5.28 6.50 2.95
N SER A 109 6.07 7.40 2.35
CA SER A 109 6.97 7.01 1.26
C SER A 109 8.25 6.35 1.79
N GLY A 110 8.86 5.47 1.03
CA GLY A 110 10.12 4.84 1.42
C GLY A 110 10.50 3.68 0.52
N THR A 111 11.31 2.77 1.05
CA THR A 111 11.79 1.61 0.31
C THR A 111 11.59 0.32 1.09
N ALA A 112 11.34 -0.78 0.38
CA ALA A 112 11.24 -2.12 0.93
C ALA A 112 12.07 -3.12 0.13
N GLY A 113 12.36 -4.27 0.72
CA GLY A 113 13.02 -5.39 0.06
C GLY A 113 12.29 -6.70 0.32
N LEU A 114 12.28 -7.58 -0.66
CA LEU A 114 11.77 -8.96 -0.56
C LEU A 114 12.83 -9.93 -1.08
N SER A 115 13.27 -10.88 -0.26
CA SER A 115 14.15 -11.95 -0.73
C SER A 115 13.36 -13.02 -1.49
N CYS A 116 13.99 -13.67 -2.47
CA CYS A 116 13.42 -14.83 -3.19
C CYS A 116 14.31 -16.09 -3.14
N GLY A 117 15.42 -16.05 -2.40
CA GLY A 117 16.33 -17.18 -2.19
C GLY A 117 17.77 -16.68 -2.03
N PRO A 118 18.77 -17.59 -2.01
CA PRO A 118 20.17 -17.21 -2.12
C PRO A 118 20.39 -16.34 -3.37
N ASP A 119 21.03 -15.19 -3.21
CA ASP A 119 21.36 -14.24 -4.29
C ASP A 119 20.15 -13.74 -5.10
N CYS A 120 18.94 -13.83 -4.53
CA CYS A 120 17.70 -13.41 -5.18
C CYS A 120 16.93 -12.45 -4.27
N GLY A 121 16.57 -11.29 -4.81
CA GLY A 121 15.67 -10.36 -4.15
C GLY A 121 15.22 -9.21 -5.05
N TRP A 122 14.26 -8.46 -4.54
CA TRP A 122 13.72 -7.26 -5.16
C TRP A 122 13.78 -6.10 -4.19
N VAL A 123 13.95 -4.89 -4.73
CA VAL A 123 13.87 -3.64 -4.00
C VAL A 123 12.71 -2.84 -4.57
N PHE A 124 11.85 -2.36 -3.69
CA PHE A 124 10.65 -1.61 -4.05
C PHE A 124 10.72 -0.21 -3.49
N GLU A 125 10.32 0.76 -4.28
CA GLU A 125 9.75 2.01 -3.77
C GLU A 125 8.33 1.72 -3.26
N ILE A 126 7.99 2.29 -2.11
CA ILE A 126 6.70 2.12 -1.45
C ILE A 126 6.06 3.46 -1.12
N GLN A 127 4.74 3.50 -1.15
CA GLN A 127 3.90 4.54 -0.59
C GLN A 127 2.80 3.87 0.22
N VAL A 128 2.91 4.00 1.54
CA VAL A 128 1.87 3.55 2.47
C VAL A 128 0.75 4.57 2.51
N ALA A 129 -0.49 4.09 2.44
CA ALA A 129 -1.67 4.91 2.59
C ALA A 129 -1.70 5.50 4.01
N PRO A 130 -2.23 6.72 4.18
CA PRO A 130 -2.26 7.35 5.50
C PRO A 130 -3.06 6.57 6.55
N ASP A 131 -3.99 5.69 6.18
CA ASP A 131 -4.71 4.81 7.11
C ASP A 131 -3.94 3.51 7.46
N ARG A 132 -2.76 3.31 6.87
CA ARG A 132 -1.92 2.11 6.97
C ARG A 132 -2.59 0.82 6.49
N GLY A 133 -3.70 0.91 5.78
CA GLY A 133 -4.44 -0.26 5.29
C GLY A 133 -3.84 -0.85 4.01
N VAL A 134 -3.18 -0.02 3.19
CA VAL A 134 -2.67 -0.39 1.87
C VAL A 134 -1.32 0.28 1.62
N ALA A 135 -0.45 -0.36 0.84
CA ALA A 135 0.69 0.29 0.21
C ALA A 135 0.90 -0.22 -1.21
N ASN A 136 1.51 0.58 -2.09
CA ASN A 136 2.04 0.08 -3.35
C ASN A 136 3.50 -0.40 -3.18
N LEU A 137 3.91 -1.25 -4.11
CA LEU A 137 5.27 -1.78 -4.25
C LEU A 137 5.66 -1.59 -5.72
N THR A 138 6.77 -0.93 -6.01
CA THR A 138 7.23 -0.80 -7.40
C THR A 138 8.74 -0.87 -7.45
N ASP A 139 9.26 -1.87 -8.18
CA ASP A 139 10.68 -1.92 -8.50
C ASP A 139 10.96 -0.94 -9.64
N VAL A 140 11.79 0.06 -9.33
CA VAL A 140 12.27 1.08 -10.27
C VAL A 140 13.79 1.06 -10.37
N ASP A 141 14.45 0.04 -9.81
CA ASP A 141 15.90 -0.05 -9.78
C ASP A 141 16.46 -0.48 -11.13
N THR A 142 16.99 0.50 -11.87
CA THR A 142 17.62 0.28 -13.17
C THR A 142 18.87 -0.61 -13.12
N ALA A 143 19.43 -0.88 -11.93
CA ALA A 143 20.54 -1.82 -11.76
C ALA A 143 20.12 -3.29 -11.92
N ASN A 144 18.81 -3.58 -11.87
CA ASN A 144 18.23 -4.90 -12.11
C ASN A 144 17.48 -4.93 -13.45
N PRO A 145 18.19 -4.85 -14.59
CA PRO A 145 17.53 -4.73 -15.88
C PRO A 145 16.57 -5.90 -16.12
N PHE A 146 15.40 -5.59 -16.67
CA PHE A 146 14.31 -6.53 -16.96
C PHE A 146 13.59 -7.12 -15.75
N ASN A 147 13.95 -6.79 -14.52
CA ASN A 147 13.19 -7.13 -13.32
C ASN A 147 12.28 -5.94 -12.98
N THR A 148 10.98 -6.08 -13.18
CA THR A 148 10.02 -4.98 -12.99
C THR A 148 8.76 -5.41 -12.21
N PRO A 149 8.89 -6.11 -11.06
CA PRO A 149 7.73 -6.46 -10.26
C PRO A 149 7.10 -5.21 -9.66
N THR A 150 5.78 -5.17 -9.69
CA THR A 150 4.97 -4.10 -9.12
C THR A 150 3.69 -4.68 -8.55
N GLY A 151 3.08 -3.97 -7.61
CA GLY A 151 1.76 -4.30 -7.13
C GLY A 151 1.40 -3.56 -5.86
N THR A 152 0.59 -4.21 -5.03
CA THR A 152 0.04 -3.63 -3.80
C THR A 152 0.09 -4.63 -2.67
N MET A 153 0.23 -4.12 -1.45
CA MET A 153 0.06 -4.88 -0.21
C MET A 153 -1.08 -4.32 0.62
N ILE A 154 -1.82 -5.22 1.26
CA ILE A 154 -3.00 -4.95 2.08
C ILE A 154 -2.71 -5.48 3.49
N HIS A 155 -2.96 -4.65 4.49
CA HIS A 155 -2.89 -5.01 5.91
C HIS A 155 -4.14 -5.84 6.27
N GLN A 156 -3.96 -6.97 6.96
CA GLN A 156 -5.03 -7.95 7.23
C GLN A 156 -5.66 -7.81 8.61
#